data_AF-X1JU46-F1
#
_entry.id   AF-X1JU46-F1
#
_cell.length_a   1.000
_cell.length_b   1.000
_cell.length_c   1.000
_cell.angle_alpha   90.00
_cell.angle_beta   90.00
_cell.angle_gamma   90.00
#
_symmetry.space_group_name_H-M   'P 1'
#
loop_
_entity.id
_entity.type
_entity.pdbx_description
1 polymer ?
#
loop_
_entity_poly.entity_id
_entity_poly.type
_entity_poly.pdbx_seq_one_letter_code
_entity_poly.pdbx_strand_id
1 'polypeptide(L)' 'RTDIYDLDTEYDNTFDLILFTAGALTWFHDLGRLFELVGRMLNPEGYLVIYEIHPFTNLLAWKDEPVYEAE' A
#
# COMPACT_ATOMS: atom_id res chain seq x y z
N ARG A 1 2.43 -18.12 -0.03
CA ARG A 1 2.13 -16.69 -0.29
C ARG A 1 1.23 -16.26 0.85
N THR A 2 1.55 -15.15 1.52
CA THR A 2 0.76 -14.61 2.63
C THR A 2 0.21 -13.27 2.17
N ASP A 3 -1.08 -13.04 2.35
CA ASP A 3 -1.75 -11.77 2.04
C ASP A 3 -1.97 -10.99 3.33
N ILE A 4 -1.76 -9.68 3.30
CA ILE A 4 -2.02 -8.81 4.46
C ILE A 4 -3.51 -8.77 4.79
N TYR A 5 -4.35 -9.01 3.79
CA TYR A 5 -5.79 -8.98 3.92
C TYR A 5 -6.35 -10.20 4.67
N ASP A 6 -5.52 -11.21 4.93
CA ASP A 6 -5.86 -12.41 5.70
C ASP A 6 -5.47 -12.30 7.20
N LEU A 7 -4.92 -11.15 7.63
CA LEU A 7 -4.52 -10.92 9.02
C LEU A 7 -5.74 -10.82 9.94
N ASP A 8 -5.77 -11.67 10.97
CA ASP A 8 -6.83 -11.70 11.98
C ASP A 8 -6.69 -10.56 13.02
N THR A 9 -7.51 -10.56 14.08
CA THR A 9 -7.54 -9.52 15.12
C THR A 9 -6.39 -9.56 16.13
N GLU A 10 -5.46 -10.51 15.99
CA GLU A 10 -4.27 -10.61 16.86
C GLU A 10 -3.40 -9.34 16.84
N TYR A 11 -3.43 -8.61 15.73
CA TYR A 11 -2.60 -7.43 15.50
C TYR A 11 -3.32 -6.09 15.73
N ASP A 12 -4.56 -6.12 16.21
CA ASP A 12 -5.33 -4.91 16.47
C ASP A 12 -4.69 -4.13 17.61
N ASN A 13 -4.57 -2.80 17.48
CA ASN A 13 -3.93 -1.93 18.47
C ASN A 13 -2.63 -2.55 19.01
N THR A 14 -1.71 -2.90 18.11
CA THR A 14 -0.44 -3.53 18.48
C THR A 14 0.76 -2.64 18.14
N PHE A 15 0.70 -1.87 17.06
CA PHE A 15 1.86 -1.16 16.55
C PHE A 15 1.82 0.33 16.87
N ASP A 16 2.92 0.84 17.41
CA ASP A 16 3.16 2.29 17.58
C ASP A 16 3.57 2.97 16.27
N LEU A 17 4.09 2.20 15.30
CA LEU A 17 4.55 2.70 14.02
C LEU A 17 4.27 1.67 12.92
N ILE A 18 3.61 2.12 11.85
CA ILE A 18 3.55 1.42 10.57
C ILE A 18 4.25 2.28 9.53
N LEU A 19 5.20 1.68 8.80
CA LEU A 19 6.03 2.38 7.82
C LEU A 19 5.80 1.77 6.43
N PHE A 20 5.37 2.61 5.49
CA PHE A 20 5.45 2.30 4.06
C PHE A 20 6.67 2.96 3.45
N THR A 21 7.46 2.17 2.72
CA THR A 21 8.67 2.64 2.04
C THR A 21 8.55 2.49 0.52
N ALA A 22 9.14 3.44 -0.21
CA ALA A 22 9.47 3.47 -1.63
C ALA A 22 8.65 2.51 -2.52
N GLY A 23 7.52 2.99 -3.05
CA GLY A 23 6.74 2.29 -4.07
C GLY A 23 5.80 1.21 -3.55
N ALA A 24 5.64 1.02 -2.23
CA ALA A 24 4.78 -0.04 -1.69
C ALA A 24 3.29 0.12 -2.09
N LEU A 25 2.78 1.35 -2.14
CA LEU A 25 1.35 1.60 -2.33
C LEU A 25 0.82 1.16 -3.71
N THR A 26 1.65 1.20 -4.76
CA THR A 26 1.23 0.87 -6.13
C THR A 26 0.91 -0.62 -6.31
N TRP A 27 1.32 -1.47 -5.37
CA TRP A 27 1.08 -2.93 -5.42
C TRP A 27 -0.27 -3.33 -4.82
N PHE A 28 -0.99 -2.39 -4.20
CA PHE A 28 -2.30 -2.64 -3.60
C PHE A 28 -3.41 -2.19 -4.55
N HIS A 29 -4.28 -3.13 -4.92
CA HIS A 29 -5.43 -2.84 -5.76
C HIS A 29 -6.51 -2.04 -5.02
N ASP A 30 -6.62 -2.22 -3.70
CA ASP A 30 -7.59 -1.53 -2.85
C ASP A 30 -6.87 -0.85 -1.67
N LEU A 31 -6.63 0.46 -1.84
CA LEU A 31 -6.04 1.30 -0.82
C LEU A 31 -6.98 1.56 0.36
N GLY A 32 -8.30 1.56 0.15
CA GLY A 32 -9.27 1.73 1.23
C GLY A 32 -9.16 0.58 2.22
N ARG A 33 -9.23 -0.64 1.72
CA ARG A 33 -9.05 -1.86 2.52
C ARG A 33 -7.67 -1.92 3.19
N LEU A 34 -6.62 -1.46 2.51
CA LEU A 34 -5.27 -1.34 3.09
C LEU A 34 -5.27 -0.40 4.30
N PHE A 35 -5.82 0.80 4.16
CA PHE A 35 -5.80 1.80 5.23
C PHE A 35 -6.75 1.47 6.38
N GLU A 36 -7.87 0.77 6.13
CA GLU A 36 -8.70 0.19 7.18
C GLU A 36 -7.90 -0.81 8.04
N LEU A 37 -7.14 -1.69 7.38
CA LEU A 37 -6.28 -2.66 8.05
C LEU A 37 -5.19 -1.95 8.88
N VAL A 38 -4.53 -0.94 8.31
CA VAL A 38 -3.52 -0.12 9.00
C VAL A 38 -4.10 0.56 10.22
N GLY A 39 -5.28 1.19 10.10
CA GLY A 39 -5.94 1.87 11.19
C GLY A 39 -6.33 0.93 12.34
N ARG A 40 -6.78 -0.28 12.01
CA ARG A 40 -7.07 -1.33 13.00
C ARG A 40 -5.82 -1.76 13.77
N MET A 41 -4.69 -1.89 13.08
CA MET A 41 -3.45 -2.40 13.65
C MET A 41 -2.65 -1.36 14.46
N LEU A 42 -2.87 -0.07 14.19
CA LEU A 42 -2.23 1.02 14.94
C LEU A 42 -2.82 1.16 16.34
N ASN A 43 -1.93 1.42 17.30
CA ASN A 43 -2.32 1.94 18.60
C ASN A 43 -2.97 3.33 18.45
N PRO A 44 -3.82 3.79 19.40
CA PRO A 44 -4.43 5.12 19.35
C PRO A 44 -3.43 6.28 19.20
N GLU A 45 -2.25 6.13 19.79
CA GLU A 45 -1.14 7.11 19.71
C GLU A 45 -0.09 6.74 18.65
N GLY A 46 -0.38 5.73 17.83
CA GLY A 46 0.53 5.22 16.81
C GLY A 46 0.56 6.09 15.55
N TYR A 47 1.64 5.97 14.80
CA TYR A 47 1.86 6.75 13.57
C TYR A 47 1.93 5.86 12.34
N LEU A 48 1.25 6.29 11.28
CA LEU A 48 1.54 5.83 9.92
C LEU A 48 2.55 6.79 9.28
N VAL A 49 3.71 6.27 8.90
CA VAL A 49 4.72 7.03 8.14
C VAL A 49 4.77 6.48 6.72
N ILE A 50 4.69 7.37 5.74
CA ILE A 50 4.76 7.02 4.33
C ILE A 50 5.96 7.74 3.73
N TYR A 51 7.01 6.98 3.43
CA TYR A 51 8.10 7.43 2.58
C TYR A 51 7.86 6.87 1.18
N GLU A 52 7.46 7.75 0.26
CA GLU A 52 7.07 7.34 -1.08
C GLU A 52 8.09 7.83 -2.12
N ILE A 53 8.46 6.93 -3.03
CA ILE A 53 9.08 7.27 -4.31
C ILE A 53 8.48 6.37 -5.39
N HIS A 54 7.72 6.97 -6.30
CA HIS A 54 7.09 6.24 -7.39
C HIS A 54 8.10 6.00 -8.53
N PRO A 55 8.37 4.73 -8.89
CA PRO A 55 9.03 4.46 -10.15
C PRO A 55 8.14 4.95 -11.30
N PHE A 56 8.70 5.78 -12.20
CA PHE A 56 8.02 6.14 -13.46
C PHE A 56 7.82 4.92 -14.38
N THR A 57 8.56 3.85 -14.15
CA THR A 57 8.36 2.56 -14.81
C THR A 57 6.95 2.05 -14.49
N ASN A 58 6.10 1.99 -15.53
CA ASN A 58 4.66 1.63 -15.53
C ASN A 58 3.67 2.79 -15.34
N LEU A 59 4.11 4.04 -15.29
CA LEU A 59 3.19 5.19 -15.30
C LEU A 59 2.63 5.46 -16.70
N LEU A 60 3.40 5.08 -17.73
CA LEU A 60 3.01 5.10 -19.13
C LEU A 60 2.93 3.67 -19.62
N ALA A 61 1.95 3.40 -20.46
CA ALA A 61 1.82 2.12 -21.12
C ALA A 61 3.03 1.86 -22.03
N TRP A 62 3.39 0.60 -22.19
CA TRP A 62 4.36 0.18 -23.18
C TRP A 62 3.70 0.13 -24.56
N LYS A 63 4.48 0.25 -25.64
CA LYS A 63 3.95 0.34 -27.02
C LYS A 63 3.05 -0.84 -27.42
N ASP A 64 3.21 -1.98 -26.78
CA ASP A 64 2.47 -3.22 -26.99
C ASP A 64 1.25 -3.38 -26.06
N GLU A 65 1.01 -2.44 -25.15
CA GLU A 65 -0.11 -2.47 -24.21
C GLU A 65 -1.37 -1.75 -24.77
N PRO A 66 -2.59 -2.26 -24.47
CA PRO A 66 -3.83 -1.73 -25.06
C PRO A 66 -4.14 -0.26 -24.77
N VAL A 67 -3.55 0.28 -23.71
CA VAL A 67 -3.77 1.64 -23.22
C VAL A 67 -2.64 2.60 -23.61
N TYR A 68 -1.78 2.19 -24.55
CA TYR A 68 -0.73 3.03 -25.11
C TYR A 68 -1.30 4.09 -26.05
N GLU A 69 -1.03 5.35 -25.72
CA GLU A 69 -1.27 6.49 -26.58
C GLU A 69 0.08 7.11 -26.97
N ALA A 70 0.30 7.28 -28.27
CA ALA A 70 1.58 7.73 -28.83
C ALA A 70 1.78 9.27 -28.78
N GLU A 71 0.89 9.97 -28.05
CA GLU A 71 0.41 11.35 -28.31
C GLU A 71 -0.55 11.45 -29.51
#